data_AF-A0A3A9VED5-F1
#
_entry.id   AF-A0A3A9VED5-F1
#
_cell.length_a   1.000
_cell.length_b   1.000
_cell.length_c   1.000
_cell.angle_alpha   90.00
_cell.angle_beta   90.00
_cell.angle_gamma   90.00
#
_symmetry.space_group_name_H-M   'P 1'
#
loop_
_entity.id
_entity.type
_entity.pdbx_description
1 polymer ?
#
loop_
_entity_poly.entity_id
_entity_poly.type
_entity_poly.pdbx_seq_one_letter_code
_entity_poly.pdbx_strand_id
1 'polypeptide(L)'
;MRTIFKDPKLQLEFEDKGYVVIDFLNLEEVTQLKEIYKELNGQPIQMGFSTSNMSMDADYRKKVSNTITSVFSNAVNEHFNRFKLFFGIFTSKQPNQEKGLCSMHQDPTYVDESKYQGITIWVPLIDTNENNGALEVIDRSHLLNEYPRSTLPRFPYGDLVPLLLEKYFKRLDIKAGQAYIGNSKVFHWSPSNMSNEERVAALAWMAEEESQMRCYYQDFKNPGKTMEVFELEADHYIENPLFSRPDESKAKKIGEVDSQFEPLNEAKIDAIINGVTV
;
A
#
# COMPACT_ATOMS: atom_id res chain seq x y z
N MET A 1 -17.38 4.21 12.04
CA MET A 1 -16.69 3.28 11.10
C MET A 1 -17.03 1.86 11.53
N ARG A 2 -17.04 0.87 10.63
CA ARG A 2 -17.18 -0.54 11.03
C ARG A 2 -15.94 -0.97 11.81
N THR A 3 -16.08 -1.85 12.78
CA THR A 3 -14.96 -2.40 13.55
C THR A 3 -14.04 -3.23 12.65
N ILE A 4 -12.81 -2.76 12.45
CA ILE A 4 -11.75 -3.39 11.66
C ILE A 4 -10.97 -4.38 12.51
N PHE A 5 -10.50 -3.94 13.69
CA PHE A 5 -9.65 -4.72 14.58
C PHE A 5 -10.44 -5.37 15.70
N LYS A 6 -10.01 -6.55 16.14
CA LYS A 6 -10.56 -7.19 17.36
C LYS A 6 -10.13 -6.48 18.63
N ASP A 7 -8.94 -5.87 18.64
CA ASP A 7 -8.49 -5.02 19.73
C ASP A 7 -9.07 -3.60 19.55
N PRO A 8 -9.92 -3.12 20.48
CA PRO A 8 -10.50 -1.79 20.39
C PRO A 8 -9.46 -0.66 20.49
N LYS A 9 -8.27 -0.90 21.08
CA LYS A 9 -7.19 0.11 21.11
C LYS A 9 -6.61 0.34 19.72
N LEU A 10 -6.39 -0.73 18.97
CA LEU A 10 -5.94 -0.65 17.59
C LEU A 10 -6.99 0.04 16.71
N GLN A 11 -8.27 -0.22 16.97
CA GLN A 11 -9.36 0.49 16.27
C GLN A 11 -9.27 2.01 16.48
N LEU A 12 -9.15 2.46 17.74
CA LEU A 12 -9.07 3.89 18.06
C LEU A 12 -7.81 4.54 17.46
N GLU A 13 -6.67 3.85 17.51
CA GLU A 13 -5.43 4.36 16.92
C GLU A 13 -5.52 4.44 15.39
N PHE A 14 -6.09 3.45 14.73
CA PHE A 14 -6.29 3.45 13.28
C PHE A 14 -7.26 4.55 12.83
N GLU A 15 -8.36 4.77 13.57
CA GLU A 15 -9.32 5.83 13.28
C GLU A 15 -8.69 7.23 13.42
N ASP A 16 -7.86 7.40 14.45
CA ASP A 16 -7.15 8.66 14.68
C ASP A 16 -6.02 8.85 13.68
N LYS A 17 -5.03 7.96 13.61
CA LYS A 17 -3.81 8.17 12.82
C LYS A 17 -3.94 7.77 11.35
N GLY A 18 -4.88 6.88 11.03
CA GLY A 18 -5.03 6.26 9.71
C GLY A 18 -4.25 4.95 9.55
N TYR A 19 -3.47 4.54 10.56
CA TYR A 19 -2.70 3.30 10.54
C TYR A 19 -2.33 2.84 11.96
N VAL A 20 -1.86 1.60 12.08
CA VAL A 20 -1.24 1.05 13.30
C VAL A 20 0.04 0.27 12.96
N VAL A 21 0.91 0.08 13.95
CA VAL A 21 2.04 -0.85 13.86
C VAL A 21 1.87 -1.93 14.91
N ILE A 22 1.88 -3.20 14.51
CA ILE A 22 1.63 -4.35 15.39
C ILE A 22 2.66 -5.46 15.20
N ASP A 23 2.87 -6.29 16.22
CA ASP A 23 3.49 -7.59 16.04
C ASP A 23 2.55 -8.45 15.18
N PHE A 24 3.05 -8.98 14.06
CA PHE A 24 2.20 -9.58 13.04
C PHE A 24 2.68 -10.96 12.60
N LEU A 25 3.96 -11.09 12.22
CA LEU A 25 4.59 -12.37 11.92
C LEU A 25 5.54 -12.79 13.02
N ASN A 26 5.61 -14.09 13.26
CA ASN A 26 6.65 -14.69 14.09
C ASN A 26 7.96 -14.91 13.31
N LEU A 27 9.02 -15.34 14.00
CA LEU A 27 10.34 -15.53 13.40
C LEU A 27 10.38 -16.62 12.32
N GLU A 28 9.58 -17.68 12.46
CA GLU A 28 9.49 -18.77 11.49
C GLU A 28 8.86 -18.26 10.18
N GLU A 29 7.77 -17.51 10.28
CA GLU A 29 7.08 -16.90 9.13
C GLU A 29 7.97 -15.87 8.40
N VAL A 30 8.72 -15.04 9.14
CA VAL A 30 9.72 -14.13 8.56
C VAL A 30 10.83 -14.90 7.84
N THR A 31 11.31 -15.99 8.45
CA THR A 31 12.34 -16.85 7.84
C THR A 31 11.83 -17.49 6.56
N GLN A 32 10.61 -18.04 6.58
CA GLN A 32 9.96 -18.62 5.41
C GLN A 32 9.86 -17.63 4.24
N LEU A 33 9.41 -16.40 4.50
CA LEU A 33 9.33 -15.37 3.45
C LEU A 33 10.70 -14.98 2.90
N LYS A 34 11.75 -14.93 3.73
CA LYS A 34 13.13 -14.67 3.28
C LYS A 34 13.66 -15.78 2.38
N GLU A 35 13.41 -17.04 2.75
CA GLU A 35 13.85 -18.20 1.98
C GLU A 35 13.16 -18.22 0.61
N ILE A 36 11.84 -18.04 0.58
CA ILE A 36 11.09 -18.01 -0.67
C ILE A 36 11.51 -16.83 -1.55
N TYR A 37 11.75 -15.65 -0.98
CA TYR A 37 12.28 -14.52 -1.74
C TYR A 37 13.61 -14.86 -2.43
N LYS A 38 14.51 -15.56 -1.73
CA LYS A 38 15.80 -16.02 -2.29
C LYS A 38 15.62 -17.10 -3.36
N GLU A 39 14.79 -18.12 -3.11
CA GLU A 39 14.51 -19.21 -4.05
C GLU A 39 13.93 -18.71 -5.38
N LEU A 40 13.11 -17.66 -5.30
CA LEU A 40 12.52 -17.01 -6.45
C LEU A 40 13.50 -16.08 -7.19
N ASN A 41 14.80 -16.14 -6.87
CA ASN A 41 15.87 -15.29 -7.41
C ASN A 41 15.65 -13.78 -7.18
N GLY A 42 14.95 -13.41 -6.10
CA GLY A 42 14.71 -12.02 -5.72
C GLY A 42 14.06 -11.19 -6.82
N GLN A 43 14.19 -9.87 -6.71
CA GLN A 43 13.80 -8.92 -7.76
C GLN A 43 15.03 -8.47 -8.58
N PRO A 44 14.87 -7.99 -9.82
CA PRO A 44 15.97 -7.47 -10.61
C PRO A 44 16.76 -6.40 -9.84
N ILE A 45 18.07 -6.62 -9.68
CA ILE A 45 19.00 -5.74 -8.95
C ILE A 45 19.21 -4.40 -9.70
N GLN A 46 18.84 -4.32 -10.98
CA GLN A 46 19.10 -3.15 -11.82
C GLN A 46 18.28 -1.90 -11.42
N MET A 47 17.21 -2.05 -10.64
CA MET A 47 16.43 -0.93 -10.11
C MET A 47 16.69 -0.77 -8.61
N GLY A 48 16.85 0.48 -8.15
CA GLY A 48 17.07 0.74 -6.73
C GLY A 48 15.87 0.38 -5.85
N PHE A 49 14.66 0.43 -6.43
CA PHE A 49 13.41 -0.03 -5.84
C PHE A 49 12.70 -0.95 -6.84
N SER A 50 12.28 -2.13 -6.38
CA SER A 50 11.66 -3.15 -7.22
C SER A 50 10.43 -3.72 -6.53
N THR A 51 9.42 -4.09 -7.33
CA THR A 51 8.17 -4.69 -6.85
C THR A 51 7.83 -5.93 -7.67
N SER A 52 7.45 -7.02 -7.01
CA SER A 52 7.30 -8.32 -7.67
C SER A 52 6.15 -8.39 -8.67
N ASN A 53 5.14 -7.53 -8.53
CA ASN A 53 4.05 -7.39 -9.49
C ASN A 53 4.47 -6.77 -10.84
N MET A 54 5.68 -6.22 -10.95
CA MET A 54 6.22 -5.70 -12.21
C MET A 54 6.96 -6.76 -13.03
N SER A 55 7.17 -7.97 -12.49
CA SER A 55 7.69 -9.10 -13.27
C SER A 55 6.78 -9.38 -14.46
N MET A 56 7.35 -9.77 -15.61
CA MET A 56 6.57 -10.20 -16.77
C MET A 56 6.10 -11.66 -16.67
N ASP A 57 6.63 -12.42 -15.71
CA ASP A 57 6.28 -13.82 -15.46
C ASP A 57 5.04 -13.91 -14.55
N ALA A 58 3.93 -14.39 -15.10
CA ALA A 58 2.66 -14.52 -14.37
C ALA A 58 2.69 -15.64 -13.32
N ASP A 59 3.38 -16.75 -13.59
CA ASP A 59 3.50 -17.87 -12.65
C ASP A 59 4.33 -17.45 -11.44
N TYR A 60 5.38 -16.67 -11.67
CA TYR A 60 6.14 -16.00 -10.63
C TYR A 60 5.26 -15.11 -9.76
N ARG A 61 4.50 -14.18 -10.35
CA ARG A 61 3.61 -13.26 -9.61
C ARG A 61 2.59 -14.04 -8.79
N LYS A 62 2.01 -15.10 -9.35
CA LYS A 62 1.05 -15.98 -8.67
C LYS A 62 1.66 -16.71 -7.49
N LYS A 63 2.86 -17.27 -7.65
CA LYS A 63 3.58 -17.95 -6.57
C LYS A 63 3.91 -17.00 -5.42
N VAL A 64 4.36 -15.77 -5.72
CA VAL A 64 4.61 -14.74 -4.71
C VAL A 64 3.32 -14.40 -3.95
N SER A 65 2.24 -14.07 -4.67
CA SER A 65 0.98 -13.66 -4.05
C SER A 65 0.41 -14.76 -3.15
N ASN A 66 0.33 -16.00 -3.64
CA ASN A 66 -0.18 -17.13 -2.87
C ASN A 66 0.65 -17.41 -1.61
N THR A 67 1.97 -17.24 -1.70
CA THR A 67 2.86 -17.42 -0.55
C THR A 67 2.55 -16.37 0.51
N ILE A 68 2.55 -15.09 0.13
CA ILE A 68 2.37 -13.99 1.07
C ILE A 68 0.99 -14.06 1.71
N THR A 69 -0.06 -14.28 0.91
CA THR A 69 -1.43 -14.34 1.45
C THR A 69 -1.63 -15.54 2.38
N SER A 70 -0.99 -16.67 2.08
CA SER A 70 -0.98 -17.85 2.96
C SER A 70 -0.28 -17.54 4.30
N VAL A 71 0.93 -16.98 4.27
CA VAL A 71 1.69 -16.63 5.49
C VAL A 71 0.94 -15.59 6.33
N PHE A 72 0.34 -14.59 5.70
CA PHE A 72 -0.37 -13.51 6.41
C PHE A 72 -1.72 -13.97 7.00
N SER A 73 -2.28 -15.09 6.52
CA SER A 73 -3.65 -15.49 6.86
C SER A 73 -3.89 -15.69 8.35
N ASN A 74 -2.92 -16.26 9.08
CA ASN A 74 -3.04 -16.48 10.52
C ASN A 74 -3.14 -15.15 11.28
N ALA A 75 -2.21 -14.23 11.02
CA ALA A 75 -2.18 -12.92 11.66
C ALA A 75 -3.40 -12.06 11.27
N VAL A 76 -3.86 -12.13 10.02
CA VAL A 76 -5.11 -11.48 9.60
C VAL A 76 -6.30 -12.04 10.39
N ASN A 77 -6.41 -13.37 10.49
CA ASN A 77 -7.45 -14.03 11.25
C ASN A 77 -7.36 -13.72 12.75
N GLU A 78 -6.18 -13.45 13.29
CA GLU A 78 -5.96 -13.09 14.68
C GLU A 78 -6.47 -11.67 14.95
N HIS A 79 -6.03 -10.67 14.18
CA HIS A 79 -6.21 -9.26 14.50
C HIS A 79 -7.49 -8.62 13.93
N PHE A 80 -8.08 -9.14 12.85
CA PHE A 80 -9.13 -8.46 12.10
C PHE A 80 -10.50 -9.13 12.18
N ASN A 81 -11.56 -8.34 11.97
CA ASN A 81 -12.94 -8.80 11.94
C ASN A 81 -13.47 -8.97 10.51
N ARG A 82 -13.48 -10.21 10.01
CA ARG A 82 -14.06 -10.56 8.70
C ARG A 82 -13.45 -9.75 7.54
N PHE A 83 -12.14 -9.86 7.39
CA PHE A 83 -11.38 -9.30 6.28
C PHE A 83 -10.86 -10.41 5.39
N LYS A 84 -10.63 -10.08 4.11
CA LYS A 84 -9.98 -10.98 3.15
C LYS A 84 -8.80 -10.29 2.49
N LEU A 85 -7.72 -11.04 2.30
CA LEU A 85 -6.58 -10.63 1.50
C LEU A 85 -6.93 -10.74 0.01
N PHE A 86 -6.60 -9.72 -0.76
CA PHE A 86 -6.75 -9.75 -2.21
C PHE A 86 -5.54 -10.43 -2.86
N PHE A 87 -4.36 -9.83 -2.71
CA PHE A 87 -3.11 -10.32 -3.29
C PHE A 87 -1.93 -9.79 -2.49
N GLY A 88 -0.76 -10.41 -2.66
CA GLY A 88 0.48 -10.01 -2.01
C GLY A 88 1.65 -9.86 -2.97
N ILE A 89 2.60 -8.99 -2.61
CA ILE A 89 3.81 -8.72 -3.39
C ILE A 89 5.03 -8.59 -2.48
N PHE A 90 6.22 -8.86 -3.02
CA PHE A 90 7.46 -8.38 -2.42
C PHE A 90 7.81 -7.00 -2.96
N THR A 91 8.36 -6.17 -2.07
CA THR A 91 9.08 -4.95 -2.45
C THR A 91 10.50 -5.03 -1.93
N SER A 92 11.47 -4.58 -2.72
CA SER A 92 12.86 -4.55 -2.29
C SER A 92 13.54 -3.23 -2.63
N LYS A 93 14.48 -2.83 -1.76
CA LYS A 93 15.39 -1.71 -2.00
C LYS A 93 16.83 -2.18 -1.96
N GLN A 94 17.53 -2.00 -3.08
CA GLN A 94 18.92 -2.38 -3.22
C GLN A 94 19.82 -1.48 -2.36
N PRO A 95 20.91 -2.03 -1.78
CA PRO A 95 21.82 -1.28 -0.92
C PRO A 95 22.56 -0.20 -1.70
N ASN A 96 22.79 0.95 -1.06
CA ASN A 96 23.56 2.08 -1.61
C ASN A 96 23.07 2.56 -3.00
N GLN A 97 21.75 2.58 -3.22
CA GLN A 97 21.15 3.02 -4.49
C GLN A 97 20.26 4.26 -4.28
N GLU A 98 20.73 5.43 -4.69
CA GLU A 98 19.95 6.68 -4.64
C GLU A 98 18.64 6.59 -5.44
N LYS A 99 18.62 5.80 -6.52
CA LYS A 99 17.42 5.55 -7.35
C LYS A 99 16.45 4.53 -6.72
N GLY A 100 16.55 4.29 -5.41
CA GLY A 100 15.66 3.44 -4.64
C GLY A 100 14.53 4.17 -3.93
N LEU A 101 14.34 5.46 -4.17
CA LEU A 101 13.28 6.27 -3.59
C LEU A 101 11.90 5.76 -4.03
N CYS A 102 10.99 5.57 -3.08
CA CYS A 102 9.57 5.45 -3.37
C CYS A 102 8.94 6.80 -3.09
N SER A 103 8.51 7.50 -4.14
CA SER A 103 7.95 8.86 -4.04
C SER A 103 6.69 8.89 -3.19
N MET A 104 6.39 10.06 -2.64
CA MET A 104 5.14 10.28 -1.91
C MET A 104 3.93 9.93 -2.76
N HIS A 105 2.99 9.17 -2.18
CA HIS A 105 1.77 8.76 -2.82
C HIS A 105 0.69 8.36 -1.80
N GLN A 106 -0.49 8.03 -2.34
CA GLN A 106 -1.54 7.24 -1.70
C GLN A 106 -1.67 5.94 -2.50
N ASP A 107 -2.18 4.87 -1.87
CA ASP A 107 -2.41 3.62 -2.59
C ASP A 107 -3.60 3.74 -3.54
N PRO A 108 -3.61 3.03 -4.69
CA PRO A 108 -4.78 2.95 -5.55
C PRO A 108 -6.04 2.52 -4.80
N THR A 109 -7.20 2.98 -5.26
CA THR A 109 -8.47 2.53 -4.67
C THR A 109 -8.82 1.13 -5.17
N TYR A 110 -8.84 0.16 -4.25
CA TYR A 110 -9.16 -1.24 -4.58
C TYR A 110 -10.57 -1.67 -4.20
N VAL A 111 -11.38 -0.82 -3.56
CA VAL A 111 -12.77 -1.14 -3.17
C VAL A 111 -13.68 0.09 -3.28
N ASP A 112 -14.97 -0.10 -3.03
CA ASP A 112 -15.89 1.01 -2.80
C ASP A 112 -15.63 1.66 -1.44
N GLU A 113 -14.74 2.64 -1.38
CA GLU A 113 -14.35 3.29 -0.11
C GLU A 113 -15.44 4.17 0.51
N SER A 114 -16.60 4.31 -0.14
CA SER A 114 -17.81 4.84 0.50
C SER A 114 -18.51 3.83 1.42
N LYS A 115 -18.14 2.55 1.31
CA LYS A 115 -18.76 1.41 2.03
C LYS A 115 -17.77 0.56 2.81
N TYR A 116 -16.55 0.44 2.30
CA TYR A 116 -15.52 -0.50 2.75
C TYR A 116 -14.22 0.23 3.05
N GLN A 117 -13.33 -0.41 3.79
CA GLN A 117 -12.01 0.12 4.09
C GLN A 117 -10.94 -0.60 3.29
N GLY A 118 -10.30 0.12 2.35
CA GLY A 118 -9.07 -0.34 1.72
C GLY A 118 -7.91 -0.29 2.72
N ILE A 119 -7.25 -1.42 2.94
CA ILE A 119 -6.13 -1.56 3.87
C ILE A 119 -4.92 -2.14 3.16
N THR A 120 -3.76 -1.54 3.45
CA THR A 120 -2.44 -2.02 3.02
C THR A 120 -1.69 -2.55 4.24
N ILE A 121 -1.18 -3.77 4.13
CA ILE A 121 -0.28 -4.41 5.10
C ILE A 121 1.13 -4.33 4.53
N TRP A 122 2.08 -3.84 5.31
CA TRP A 122 3.51 -3.81 4.96
C TRP A 122 4.35 -4.39 6.10
N VAL A 123 5.08 -5.47 5.81
CA VAL A 123 5.91 -6.21 6.78
C VAL A 123 7.35 -6.24 6.28
N PRO A 124 8.29 -5.52 6.89
CA PRO A 124 9.68 -5.65 6.53
C PRO A 124 10.23 -6.97 7.05
N LEU A 125 11.13 -7.58 6.28
CA LEU A 125 11.81 -8.82 6.67
C LEU A 125 13.10 -8.53 7.44
N ILE A 126 13.51 -7.27 7.53
CA ILE A 126 14.62 -6.78 8.37
C ILE A 126 14.13 -5.59 9.18
N ASP A 127 14.82 -5.26 10.28
CA ASP A 127 14.51 -4.03 11.02
C ASP A 127 14.72 -2.81 10.14
N THR A 128 13.80 -1.86 10.19
CA THR A 128 13.86 -0.62 9.41
C THR A 128 14.24 0.58 10.25
N ASN A 129 14.98 1.49 9.65
CA ASN A 129 15.55 2.68 10.29
C ASN A 129 15.80 3.80 9.27
N GLU A 130 16.44 4.88 9.70
CA GLU A 130 16.75 6.04 8.86
C GLU A 130 17.62 5.73 7.65
N ASN A 131 18.42 4.66 7.69
CA ASN A 131 19.42 4.38 6.68
C ASN A 131 18.95 3.40 5.61
N ASN A 132 17.94 2.56 5.87
CA ASN A 132 17.56 1.47 4.96
C ASN A 132 16.20 1.68 4.27
N GLY A 133 15.74 2.93 4.22
CA GLY A 133 14.49 3.29 3.58
C GLY A 133 13.28 2.77 4.35
N ALA A 134 13.19 3.12 5.64
CA ALA A 134 11.98 2.97 6.44
C ALA A 134 10.77 3.64 5.79
N LEU A 135 9.57 3.23 6.20
CA LEU A 135 8.34 3.91 5.79
C LEU A 135 8.21 5.21 6.57
N GLU A 136 7.81 6.27 5.88
CA GLU A 136 7.43 7.52 6.51
C GLU A 136 5.98 7.86 6.17
N VAL A 137 5.24 8.34 7.17
CA VAL A 137 3.80 8.61 7.08
C VAL A 137 3.45 9.95 7.71
N ILE A 138 2.29 10.48 7.35
CA ILE A 138 1.66 11.62 8.05
C ILE A 138 0.44 11.11 8.81
N ASP A 139 0.43 11.32 10.13
CA ASP A 139 -0.76 11.04 10.94
C ASP A 139 -1.96 11.82 10.41
N ARG A 140 -3.14 11.18 10.39
CA ARG A 140 -4.41 11.80 9.97
C ARG A 140 -4.50 12.18 8.49
N SER A 141 -3.48 11.85 7.69
CA SER A 141 -3.48 12.15 6.26
C SER A 141 -4.54 11.39 5.45
N HIS A 142 -5.07 10.28 5.99
CA HIS A 142 -6.21 9.57 5.39
C HIS A 142 -7.48 10.42 5.30
N LEU A 143 -7.55 11.52 6.05
CA LEU A 143 -8.67 12.48 6.07
C LEU A 143 -8.47 13.66 5.10
N LEU A 144 -7.30 13.77 4.45
CA LEU A 144 -6.98 14.92 3.59
C LEU A 144 -7.60 14.81 2.20
N ASN A 145 -7.79 13.59 1.70
CA ASN A 145 -8.33 13.34 0.36
C ASN A 145 -9.19 12.06 0.34
N GLU A 146 -10.50 12.25 0.24
CA GLU A 146 -11.50 11.17 0.25
C GLU A 146 -11.82 10.63 -1.15
N TYR A 147 -11.33 11.28 -2.20
CA TYR A 147 -11.62 10.87 -3.57
C TYR A 147 -10.89 9.58 -3.97
N PRO A 148 -11.48 8.75 -4.86
CA PRO A 148 -10.81 7.56 -5.37
C PRO A 148 -9.51 7.90 -6.11
N ARG A 149 -8.47 7.08 -5.92
CA ARG A 149 -7.21 7.15 -6.65
C ARG A 149 -7.19 6.11 -7.76
N SER A 150 -6.69 6.51 -8.92
CA SER A 150 -6.49 5.58 -10.03
C SER A 150 -5.27 4.68 -9.84
N THR A 151 -5.09 3.76 -10.79
CA THR A 151 -3.88 2.93 -10.90
C THR A 151 -2.62 3.71 -11.27
N LEU A 152 -2.72 5.02 -11.57
CA LEU A 152 -1.57 5.83 -11.91
C LEU A 152 -0.75 6.20 -10.67
N PRO A 153 0.58 6.08 -10.71
CA PRO A 153 1.45 6.46 -9.60
C PRO A 153 1.63 7.99 -9.56
N ARG A 154 0.54 8.75 -9.42
CA ARG A 154 0.55 10.21 -9.40
C ARG A 154 0.00 10.75 -8.09
N PHE A 155 0.86 11.42 -7.34
CA PHE A 155 0.44 12.19 -6.18
C PHE A 155 -0.13 13.56 -6.62
N PRO A 156 -1.36 13.91 -6.23
CA PRO A 156 -2.00 15.12 -6.72
C PRO A 156 -1.44 16.42 -6.12
N TYR A 157 -0.72 16.34 -5.00
CA TYR A 157 -0.23 17.50 -4.24
C TYR A 157 1.26 17.79 -4.43
N GLY A 158 1.75 17.72 -5.68
CA GLY A 158 3.18 17.90 -5.99
C GLY A 158 3.79 19.18 -5.41
N ASP A 159 3.08 20.30 -5.51
CA ASP A 159 3.56 21.60 -5.01
C ASP A 159 3.66 21.68 -3.48
N LEU A 160 2.95 20.80 -2.76
CA LEU A 160 2.97 20.74 -1.30
C LEU A 160 4.01 19.76 -0.77
N VAL A 161 4.64 18.94 -1.62
CA VAL A 161 5.62 17.92 -1.19
C VAL A 161 6.74 18.50 -0.29
N PRO A 162 7.40 19.63 -0.62
CA PRO A 162 8.43 20.20 0.24
C PRO A 162 7.92 20.54 1.65
N LEU A 163 6.75 21.19 1.74
CA LEU A 163 6.09 21.52 3.00
C LEU A 163 5.76 20.25 3.80
N LEU A 164 5.22 19.24 3.12
CA LEU A 164 4.81 17.99 3.73
C LEU A 164 6.00 17.25 4.36
N LEU A 165 7.10 17.14 3.61
CA LEU A 165 8.35 16.51 4.05
C LEU A 165 8.99 17.24 5.23
N GLU A 166 8.96 18.57 5.25
CA GLU A 166 9.57 19.36 6.30
C GLU A 166 8.79 19.31 7.62
N LYS A 167 7.46 19.33 7.56
CA LYS A 167 6.63 19.60 8.75
C LYS A 167 5.91 18.40 9.34
N TYR A 168 5.45 17.45 8.52
CA TYR A 168 4.43 16.50 8.97
C TYR A 168 4.87 15.04 8.93
N PHE A 169 5.83 14.70 8.07
CA PHE A 169 6.27 13.32 7.97
C PHE A 169 6.99 12.86 9.23
N LYS A 170 6.68 11.62 9.61
CA LYS A 170 7.43 10.90 10.63
C LYS A 170 7.81 9.52 10.11
N ARG A 171 8.99 9.11 10.51
CA ARG A 171 9.54 7.79 10.22
C ARG A 171 8.97 6.75 11.17
N LEU A 172 8.67 5.57 10.63
CA LEU A 172 8.28 4.40 11.38
C LEU A 172 9.45 3.41 11.42
N ASP A 173 10.07 3.25 12.60
CA ASP A 173 11.08 2.21 12.82
C ASP A 173 10.37 0.91 13.16
N ILE A 174 10.20 0.06 12.14
CA ILE A 174 9.44 -1.20 12.22
C ILE A 174 10.41 -2.38 12.25
N LYS A 175 10.28 -3.26 13.23
CA LYS A 175 11.10 -4.46 13.36
C LYS A 175 10.70 -5.54 12.35
N ALA A 176 11.62 -6.44 12.04
CA ALA A 176 11.33 -7.59 11.20
C ALA A 176 10.12 -8.38 11.75
N GLY A 177 9.12 -8.61 10.89
CA GLY A 177 7.88 -9.30 11.26
C GLY A 177 6.80 -8.43 11.89
N GLN A 178 7.10 -7.19 12.31
CA GLN A 178 6.04 -6.23 12.63
C GLN A 178 5.37 -5.72 11.35
N ALA A 179 4.09 -5.40 11.43
CA ALA A 179 3.35 -4.88 10.29
C ALA A 179 2.94 -3.43 10.51
N TYR A 180 3.17 -2.59 9.50
CA TYR A 180 2.35 -1.41 9.27
C TYR A 180 1.02 -1.86 8.66
N ILE A 181 -0.09 -1.45 9.27
CA ILE A 181 -1.45 -1.66 8.78
C ILE A 181 -2.06 -0.28 8.52
N GLY A 182 -2.16 0.12 7.26
CA GLY A 182 -2.57 1.47 6.89
C GLY A 182 -3.84 1.53 6.07
N ASN A 183 -4.64 2.58 6.29
CA ASN A 183 -5.67 3.01 5.36
C ASN A 183 -5.00 3.39 4.03
N SER A 184 -5.55 2.90 2.91
CA SER A 184 -5.07 3.20 1.55
C SER A 184 -4.92 4.70 1.25
N LYS A 185 -5.63 5.56 1.99
CA LYS A 185 -5.59 7.02 1.87
C LYS A 185 -4.40 7.68 2.60
N VAL A 186 -3.67 7.00 3.47
CA VAL A 186 -2.55 7.60 4.21
C VAL A 186 -1.47 8.06 3.24
N PHE A 187 -1.02 9.30 3.38
CA PHE A 187 0.11 9.84 2.63
C PHE A 187 1.38 9.21 3.18
N HIS A 188 2.11 8.53 2.31
CA HIS A 188 3.31 7.83 2.70
C HIS A 188 4.37 7.88 1.60
N TRP A 189 5.62 7.72 2.01
CA TRP A 189 6.77 7.59 1.12
C TRP A 189 7.86 6.77 1.80
N SER A 190 8.92 6.45 1.06
CA SER A 190 10.05 5.73 1.64
C SER A 190 11.36 6.19 0.99
N PRO A 191 12.34 6.69 1.77
CA PRO A 191 13.66 7.07 1.29
C PRO A 191 14.41 5.90 0.64
N SER A 192 15.46 6.22 -0.12
CA SER A 192 16.37 5.23 -0.68
C SER A 192 17.08 4.42 0.41
N ASN A 193 17.47 3.20 0.08
CA ASN A 193 18.26 2.37 0.99
C ASN A 193 19.74 2.71 0.84
N MET A 194 20.29 3.37 1.86
CA MET A 194 21.69 3.78 1.98
C MET A 194 22.49 2.88 2.94
N SER A 195 21.91 1.74 3.33
CA SER A 195 22.60 0.70 4.08
C SER A 195 23.33 -0.27 3.15
N ASN A 196 24.04 -1.23 3.74
CA ASN A 196 24.82 -2.23 3.01
C ASN A 196 24.06 -3.54 2.74
N GLU A 197 22.78 -3.62 3.14
CA GLU A 197 21.95 -4.82 2.99
C GLU A 197 20.70 -4.49 2.18
N GLU A 198 20.23 -5.44 1.36
CA GLU A 198 18.95 -5.29 0.67
C GLU A 198 17.80 -5.27 1.68
N ARG A 199 16.92 -4.27 1.58
CA ARG A 199 15.71 -4.19 2.41
C ARG A 199 14.53 -4.78 1.67
N VAL A 200 14.10 -5.97 2.10
CA VAL A 200 12.93 -6.67 1.55
C VAL A 200 11.74 -6.50 2.49
N ALA A 201 10.56 -6.29 1.92
CA ALA A 201 9.29 -6.29 2.64
C ALA A 201 8.21 -7.05 1.86
N ALA A 202 7.35 -7.75 2.58
CA ALA A 202 6.13 -8.34 2.04
C ALA A 202 4.96 -7.35 2.22
N LEU A 203 4.18 -7.15 1.17
CA LEU A 203 2.95 -6.36 1.21
C LEU A 203 1.75 -7.22 0.85
N ALA A 204 0.60 -6.85 1.38
CA ALA A 204 -0.69 -7.32 0.88
C ALA A 204 -1.75 -6.23 0.99
N TRP A 205 -2.77 -6.32 0.13
CA TRP A 205 -3.97 -5.49 0.23
C TRP A 205 -5.14 -6.33 0.71
N MET A 206 -5.99 -5.71 1.51
CA MET A 206 -7.21 -6.34 2.01
C MET A 206 -8.35 -5.34 2.20
N ALA A 207 -9.54 -5.89 2.35
CA ALA A 207 -10.74 -5.18 2.75
C ALA A 207 -11.72 -6.18 3.39
N GLU A 208 -12.89 -5.70 3.77
CA GLU A 208 -13.95 -6.52 4.35
C GLU A 208 -14.32 -7.70 3.42
N GLU A 209 -14.66 -8.84 4.02
CA GLU A 209 -14.90 -10.12 3.35
C GLU A 209 -15.93 -10.02 2.22
N GLU A 210 -16.99 -9.24 2.39
CA GLU A 210 -18.04 -9.06 1.38
C GLU A 210 -17.70 -8.04 0.28
N SER A 211 -16.59 -7.33 0.39
CA SER A 211 -16.21 -6.31 -0.59
C SER A 211 -15.90 -6.94 -1.95
N GLN A 212 -16.29 -6.28 -3.05
CA GLN A 212 -15.82 -6.61 -4.38
C GLN A 212 -14.62 -5.74 -4.71
N MET A 213 -13.54 -6.34 -5.19
CA MET A 213 -12.37 -5.59 -5.61
C MET A 213 -12.69 -4.73 -6.84
N ARG A 214 -12.14 -3.52 -6.86
CA ARG A 214 -12.28 -2.54 -7.92
C ARG A 214 -10.95 -2.15 -8.54
N CYS A 215 -11.03 -1.68 -9.78
CA CYS A 215 -9.97 -0.94 -10.45
C CYS A 215 -10.54 0.39 -10.94
N TYR A 216 -9.89 1.49 -10.56
CA TYR A 216 -10.16 2.83 -11.08
C TYR A 216 -9.07 3.11 -12.12
N TYR A 217 -9.36 2.76 -13.37
CA TYR A 217 -8.39 2.79 -14.45
C TYR A 217 -8.31 4.18 -15.10
N GLN A 218 -7.08 4.61 -15.36
CA GLN A 218 -6.78 5.70 -16.30
C GLN A 218 -5.62 5.27 -17.21
N ASP A 219 -5.66 5.69 -18.47
CA ASP A 219 -4.57 5.43 -19.40
C ASP A 219 -3.29 6.13 -18.96
N PHE A 220 -2.19 5.37 -18.91
CA PHE A 220 -0.90 5.89 -18.45
C PHE A 220 -0.29 6.94 -19.39
N LYS A 221 -0.52 6.84 -20.70
CA LYS A 221 0.06 7.77 -21.69
C LYS A 221 -0.80 9.01 -21.86
N ASN A 222 -2.12 8.84 -21.86
CA ASN A 222 -3.10 9.89 -22.07
C ASN A 222 -4.13 9.87 -20.94
N PRO A 223 -3.75 10.27 -19.71
CA PRO A 223 -4.67 10.26 -18.58
C PRO A 223 -5.82 11.24 -18.85
N GLY A 224 -7.03 10.70 -19.00
CA GLY A 224 -8.25 11.48 -19.16
C GLY A 224 -8.65 12.21 -17.87
N LYS A 225 -9.73 13.00 -17.94
CA LYS A 225 -10.34 13.63 -16.75
C LYS A 225 -11.24 12.67 -15.97
N THR A 226 -11.54 11.51 -16.53
CA THR A 226 -12.36 10.47 -15.91
C THR A 226 -11.55 9.21 -15.67
N MET A 227 -12.04 8.37 -14.76
CA MET A 227 -11.53 7.05 -14.44
C MET A 227 -12.62 6.04 -14.77
N GLU A 228 -12.27 5.00 -15.52
CA GLU A 228 -13.17 3.87 -15.73
C GLU A 228 -13.16 2.99 -14.49
N VAL A 229 -14.33 2.59 -14.01
CA VAL A 229 -14.44 1.78 -12.80
C VAL A 229 -14.86 0.35 -13.16
N PHE A 230 -14.03 -0.61 -12.77
CA PHE A 230 -14.27 -2.04 -12.98
C PHE A 230 -14.43 -2.76 -11.65
N GLU A 231 -15.36 -3.71 -11.58
CA GLU A 231 -15.35 -4.79 -10.61
C GLU A 231 -14.58 -5.98 -11.20
N LEU A 232 -13.66 -6.55 -10.42
CA LEU A 232 -12.80 -7.64 -10.87
C LEU A 232 -12.38 -8.54 -9.72
N GLU A 233 -11.82 -9.70 -10.08
CA GLU A 233 -11.18 -10.61 -9.13
C GLU A 233 -9.73 -10.21 -8.87
N ALA A 234 -9.21 -10.55 -7.69
CA ALA A 234 -7.84 -10.19 -7.29
C ALA A 234 -6.76 -10.76 -8.22
N ASP A 235 -7.06 -11.88 -8.89
CA ASP A 235 -6.21 -12.48 -9.92
C ASP A 235 -5.88 -11.51 -11.05
N HIS A 236 -6.68 -10.46 -11.30
CA HIS A 236 -6.35 -9.45 -12.32
C HIS A 236 -4.96 -8.84 -12.11
N TYR A 237 -4.62 -8.43 -10.89
CA TYR A 237 -3.33 -7.81 -10.55
C TYR A 237 -2.16 -8.81 -10.49
N ILE A 238 -2.47 -10.11 -10.55
CA ILE A 238 -1.52 -11.20 -10.59
C ILE A 238 -1.28 -11.64 -12.04
N GLU A 239 -2.32 -11.75 -12.85
CA GLU A 239 -2.26 -12.30 -14.21
C GLU A 239 -1.90 -11.24 -15.25
N ASN A 240 -2.19 -9.97 -15.00
CA ASN A 240 -2.03 -8.88 -15.96
C ASN A 240 -0.98 -7.87 -15.49
N PRO A 241 -0.34 -7.12 -16.41
CA PRO A 241 0.53 -6.01 -16.04
C PRO A 241 -0.21 -4.97 -15.20
N LEU A 242 0.47 -4.41 -14.19
CA LEU A 242 -0.11 -3.51 -13.16
C LEU A 242 -0.94 -2.34 -13.73
N PHE A 243 -0.50 -1.75 -14.84
CA PHE A 243 -1.12 -0.57 -15.45
C PHE A 243 -1.99 -0.91 -16.67
N SER A 244 -2.30 -2.18 -16.89
CA SER A 244 -3.16 -2.58 -18.00
C SER A 244 -4.62 -2.24 -17.71
N ARG A 245 -5.36 -1.82 -18.74
CA ARG A 245 -6.82 -1.69 -18.66
C ARG A 245 -7.43 -3.08 -18.45
N PRO A 246 -8.36 -3.26 -17.49
CA PRO A 246 -9.08 -4.52 -17.37
C PRO A 246 -9.81 -4.93 -18.66
N ASP A 247 -9.72 -6.22 -18.98
CA ASP A 247 -10.45 -6.85 -20.10
C ASP A 247 -11.90 -7.09 -19.68
N GLU A 248 -12.85 -6.56 -20.44
CA GLU A 248 -14.29 -6.66 -20.14
C GLU A 248 -14.87 -8.08 -20.27
N SER A 249 -14.12 -9.02 -20.85
CA SER A 249 -14.46 -10.45 -20.83
C SER A 249 -14.20 -11.11 -19.47
N LYS A 250 -13.35 -10.50 -18.62
CA LYS A 250 -12.97 -11.00 -17.28
C LYS A 250 -13.33 -10.04 -16.14
N ALA A 251 -13.62 -8.78 -16.44
CA ALA A 251 -13.97 -7.74 -15.49
C ALA A 251 -15.26 -7.03 -15.92
N LYS A 252 -16.05 -6.56 -14.95
CA LYS A 252 -17.30 -5.84 -15.21
C LYS A 252 -17.07 -4.35 -15.09
N LYS A 253 -17.17 -3.59 -16.19
CA LYS A 253 -17.21 -2.13 -16.11
C LYS A 253 -18.52 -1.70 -15.45
N ILE A 254 -18.44 -0.99 -14.34
CA ILE A 254 -19.60 -0.54 -13.55
C ILE A 254 -19.90 0.95 -13.69
N GLY A 255 -18.99 1.72 -14.30
CA GLY A 255 -19.21 3.13 -14.58
C GLY A 255 -17.94 3.90 -14.86
N GLU A 256 -18.06 5.22 -14.79
CA GLU A 256 -16.96 6.18 -14.88
C GLU A 256 -17.15 7.24 -13.80
N VAL A 257 -16.05 7.76 -13.27
CA VAL A 257 -16.05 8.83 -12.27
C VAL A 257 -15.01 9.89 -12.62
N ASP A 258 -15.21 11.14 -12.22
CA ASP A 258 -14.22 12.19 -12.43
C ASP A 258 -12.95 11.94 -11.59
N SER A 259 -11.79 12.16 -12.22
CA SER A 259 -10.50 12.18 -11.55
C SER A 259 -10.31 13.55 -10.90
N GLN A 260 -10.52 13.59 -9.59
CA GLN A 260 -10.45 14.80 -8.77
C GLN A 260 -9.83 14.48 -7.42
N PHE A 261 -9.39 15.52 -6.72
CA PHE A 261 -8.79 15.43 -5.40
C PHE A 261 -9.16 16.67 -4.60
N GLU A 262 -9.19 16.54 -3.27
CA GLU A 262 -9.50 17.64 -2.37
C GLU A 262 -8.49 18.78 -2.56
N PRO A 263 -8.89 20.04 -2.80
CA PRO A 263 -7.93 21.13 -2.80
C PRO A 263 -7.37 21.30 -1.39
N LEU A 264 -6.04 21.32 -1.29
CA LEU A 264 -5.31 21.45 -0.03
C LEU A 264 -4.43 22.70 -0.05
N ASN A 265 -4.32 23.34 1.11
CA ASN A 265 -3.33 24.34 1.45
C ASN A 265 -2.82 24.05 2.87
N GLU A 266 -1.77 24.75 3.29
CA GLU A 266 -1.16 24.56 4.60
C GLU A 266 -2.17 24.68 5.76
N ALA A 267 -3.03 25.69 5.75
CA ALA A 267 -4.01 25.89 6.81
C ALA A 267 -5.03 24.73 6.94
N LYS A 268 -5.51 24.19 5.82
CA LYS A 268 -6.42 23.03 5.81
C LYS A 268 -5.70 21.76 6.28
N ILE A 269 -4.43 21.60 5.89
CA ILE A 269 -3.59 20.48 6.33
C ILE A 269 -3.36 20.55 7.84
N ASP A 270 -2.92 21.70 8.35
CA ASP A 270 -2.67 21.94 9.77
C ASP A 270 -3.91 21.65 10.62
N ALA A 271 -5.07 22.10 10.18
CA ALA A 271 -6.31 21.86 10.88
C ALA A 271 -6.63 20.38 11.02
N ILE A 272 -6.59 19.65 9.90
CA ILE A 272 -6.93 18.22 9.87
C ILE A 272 -5.92 17.42 10.71
N ILE A 273 -4.62 17.68 10.53
CA ILE A 273 -3.53 16.98 11.23
C ILE A 273 -3.55 17.28 12.73
N ASN A 274 -3.81 18.52 13.14
CA ASN A 274 -3.86 18.88 14.57
C ASN A 274 -5.21 18.60 15.23
N GLY A 275 -6.17 18.01 14.50
CA GLY A 275 -7.51 17.73 15.02
C GLY A 275 -8.34 18.99 15.32
N VAL A 276 -7.94 20.13 14.75
CA VAL A 276 -8.70 21.39 14.83
C VAL A 276 -9.73 21.37 13.70
N THR A 277 -11.00 21.36 14.04
CA THR A 277 -12.07 21.44 13.04
C THR A 277 -11.98 22.79 12.31
N VAL A 278 -11.86 22.78 10.98
CA VAL A 278 -12.08 23.97 10.11
C VAL A 278 -13.52 24.02 9.68
#